data_AF-A0A183SU62-F1
#
_entry.id   AF-A0A183SU62-F1
#
_cell.length_a   1.000
_cell.length_b   1.000
_cell.length_c   1.000
_cell.angle_alpha   90.00
_cell.angle_beta   90.00
_cell.angle_gamma   90.00
#
_symmetry.space_group_name_H-M   'P 1'
#
loop_
_entity.id
_entity.type
_entity.pdbx_description
1 polymer ?
#
loop_
_entity_poly.entity_id
_entity_poly.type
_entity_poly.pdbx_seq_one_letter_code
_entity_poly.pdbx_strand_id
1 'polypeptide(L)'
;MHRSLCVKFGLKVFLEYIKEASFEVDGTIHIQGTYQVDNADFSVIVDIENIQHEVLVCKRPHLETFIQTVGPLFECVMFTASLSKYADPVCDRIDPMGHFKHRLFREACLCFKNNYIKHLEVLGRDIDQICIIDNSPISFYFHRQNALQIVSWFDDPCDTALLDLIPYLKGLADAPSVINYLQTCPPPCSAAIAQPEPTSWLYLPSDVNGVYDDEEEDVPVGREQTPLSQDQQQPGAESVIAMACRPGETVAS
;
A
#
# COMPACT_ATOMS: atom_id res chain seq x y z
N MET A 1 28.08 -8.25 18.47
CA MET A 1 26.63 -8.11 18.27
C MET A 1 26.41 -7.96 16.77
N HIS A 2 25.77 -8.92 16.11
CA HIS A 2 25.26 -8.66 14.76
C HIS A 2 24.18 -7.58 14.91
N ARG A 3 24.39 -6.41 14.29
CA ARG A 3 23.31 -5.43 14.13
C ARG A 3 22.32 -6.04 13.15
N SER A 4 21.15 -6.44 13.63
CA SER A 4 20.07 -6.90 12.76
C SER A 4 19.39 -5.67 12.16
N LEU A 5 19.66 -5.42 10.88
CA LEU A 5 18.97 -4.35 10.15
C LEU A 5 17.49 -4.72 9.97
N CYS A 6 16.60 -3.77 10.19
CA CYS A 6 15.16 -3.96 10.08
C CYS A 6 14.64 -3.36 8.77
N VAL A 7 14.00 -4.18 7.93
CA VAL A 7 13.42 -3.72 6.66
C VAL A 7 11.92 -3.88 6.69
N LYS A 8 11.21 -2.79 6.42
CA LYS A 8 9.75 -2.73 6.35
C LYS A 8 9.32 -2.79 4.90
N PHE A 9 8.31 -3.61 4.64
CA PHE A 9 7.68 -3.67 3.33
C PHE A 9 6.20 -3.30 3.43
N GLY A 10 5.75 -2.42 2.55
CA GLY A 10 4.33 -2.27 2.25
C GLY A 10 3.79 -3.50 1.52
N LEU A 11 2.56 -3.92 1.82
CA LEU A 11 1.95 -5.06 1.12
C LEU A 11 1.86 -4.84 -0.41
N LYS A 12 1.71 -3.59 -0.84
CA LYS A 12 1.69 -3.17 -2.25
C LYS A 12 3.04 -3.15 -2.95
N VAL A 13 4.13 -3.40 -2.23
CA VAL A 13 5.42 -3.70 -2.86
C VAL A 13 5.32 -4.99 -3.67
N PHE A 14 4.50 -5.93 -3.20
CA PHE A 14 4.47 -7.33 -3.61
C PHE A 14 3.26 -7.71 -4.46
N LEU A 15 2.17 -6.98 -4.34
CA LEU A 15 0.86 -7.42 -4.83
C LEU A 15 0.07 -6.24 -5.39
N GLU A 16 -0.73 -6.52 -6.42
CA GLU A 16 -1.86 -5.70 -6.83
C GLU A 16 -3.14 -6.36 -6.33
N TYR A 17 -4.07 -5.53 -5.89
CA TYR A 17 -5.44 -5.93 -5.61
C TYR A 17 -6.28 -5.65 -6.84
N ILE A 18 -7.03 -6.66 -7.29
CA ILE A 18 -8.08 -6.45 -8.27
C ILE A 18 -9.40 -6.95 -7.69
N LYS A 19 -10.41 -6.06 -7.70
CA LYS A 19 -11.73 -6.32 -7.14
C LYS A 19 -12.58 -7.06 -8.17
N GLU A 20 -12.84 -8.35 -7.96
CA GLU A 20 -14.03 -9.00 -8.54
C GLU A 20 -14.39 -10.31 -7.81
N ALA A 21 -15.48 -10.28 -7.05
CA ALA A 21 -16.57 -11.27 -6.97
C ALA A 21 -17.35 -11.07 -5.66
N SER A 22 -18.55 -10.50 -5.78
CA SER A 22 -19.58 -10.54 -4.73
C SER A 22 -20.30 -11.89 -4.83
N PHE A 23 -20.48 -12.57 -3.69
CA PHE A 23 -21.33 -13.76 -3.59
C PHE A 23 -22.45 -13.50 -2.55
N GLU A 24 -23.73 -13.70 -2.87
CA GLU A 24 -24.74 -13.96 -1.82
C GLU A 24 -24.89 -15.45 -1.54
N VAL A 25 -25.29 -15.68 -0.30
CA VAL A 25 -25.95 -16.88 0.19
C VAL A 25 -27.38 -16.43 0.56
N ASP A 26 -28.40 -17.20 0.17
CA ASP A 26 -29.86 -16.93 0.21
C ASP A 26 -30.55 -16.48 -1.10
N GLY A 27 -29.88 -16.67 -2.25
CA GLY A 27 -30.58 -16.94 -3.52
C GLY A 27 -30.67 -15.81 -4.55
N THR A 28 -30.06 -14.65 -4.33
CA THR A 28 -29.70 -13.71 -5.41
C THR A 28 -28.17 -13.59 -5.40
N ILE A 29 -27.44 -13.01 -6.36
CA ILE A 29 -26.03 -12.58 -6.16
C ILE A 29 -25.81 -11.42 -7.13
N HIS A 30 -25.56 -10.22 -6.61
CA HIS A 30 -25.40 -9.00 -7.41
C HIS A 30 -23.92 -8.69 -7.67
N ILE A 31 -23.54 -8.51 -8.94
CA ILE A 31 -22.22 -8.04 -9.39
C ILE A 31 -22.33 -6.56 -9.77
N GLN A 32 -21.40 -5.70 -9.30
CA GLN A 32 -21.23 -4.34 -9.83
C GLN A 32 -19.73 -3.99 -9.91
N GLY A 33 -19.20 -3.86 -11.14
CA GLY A 33 -17.83 -3.40 -11.45
C GLY A 33 -17.13 -4.28 -12.49
N THR A 34 -16.31 -3.67 -13.36
CA THR A 34 -15.94 -4.17 -14.71
C THR A 34 -14.43 -4.41 -14.89
N TYR A 35 -13.85 -5.44 -14.29
CA TYR A 35 -12.47 -5.84 -14.60
C TYR A 35 -12.32 -7.36 -14.56
N GLN A 36 -12.49 -8.00 -15.72
CA GLN A 36 -12.11 -9.41 -15.91
C GLN A 36 -10.63 -9.57 -15.58
N VAL A 37 -10.32 -10.33 -14.53
CA VAL A 37 -8.94 -10.69 -14.17
C VAL A 37 -8.63 -12.05 -14.76
N ASP A 38 -8.02 -12.06 -15.95
CA ASP A 38 -7.73 -13.31 -16.63
C ASP A 38 -6.62 -14.15 -15.93
N ASN A 39 -5.85 -13.56 -14.99
CA ASN A 39 -4.64 -14.18 -14.42
C ASN A 39 -4.43 -13.90 -12.91
N ALA A 40 -5.45 -14.05 -12.07
CA ALA A 40 -5.24 -13.98 -10.62
C ALA A 40 -4.40 -15.18 -10.13
N ASP A 41 -3.44 -14.96 -9.23
CA ASP A 41 -2.61 -16.03 -8.68
C ASP A 41 -3.33 -16.83 -7.59
N PHE A 42 -4.11 -16.13 -6.75
CA PHE A 42 -4.94 -16.73 -5.72
C PHE A 42 -6.06 -15.77 -5.31
N SER A 43 -7.03 -16.31 -4.57
CA SER A 43 -8.05 -15.52 -3.91
C SER A 43 -7.99 -15.65 -2.40
N VAL A 44 -8.56 -14.66 -1.72
CA VAL A 44 -8.72 -14.59 -0.27
C VAL A 44 -10.14 -14.16 0.04
N ILE A 45 -10.80 -14.90 0.93
CA ILE A 45 -12.14 -14.56 1.40
C ILE A 45 -12.03 -13.62 2.59
N VAL A 46 -12.73 -12.49 2.51
CA VAL A 46 -12.74 -11.45 3.53
C VAL A 46 -14.17 -11.26 4.03
N ASP A 47 -14.34 -11.32 5.35
CA ASP A 47 -15.63 -10.99 5.98
C ASP A 47 -15.76 -9.48 6.25
N ILE A 48 -16.81 -8.89 5.70
CA ILE A 48 -17.17 -7.49 5.87
C ILE A 48 -18.64 -7.44 6.28
N GLU A 49 -18.91 -7.05 7.52
CA GLU A 49 -20.27 -6.95 8.06
C GLU A 49 -21.08 -8.26 7.90
N ASN A 50 -20.43 -9.41 8.08
CA ASN A 50 -20.97 -10.77 7.88
C ASN A 50 -21.29 -11.13 6.42
N ILE A 51 -20.79 -10.35 5.46
CA ILE A 51 -20.83 -10.68 4.04
C ILE A 51 -19.44 -11.15 3.63
N GLN A 52 -19.37 -12.31 2.98
CA GLN A 52 -18.12 -12.84 2.44
C GLN A 52 -17.85 -12.22 1.06
N HIS A 53 -16.69 -11.59 0.95
CA HIS A 53 -16.18 -11.05 -0.31
C HIS A 53 -14.97 -11.86 -0.75
N GLU A 54 -14.97 -12.33 -2.00
CA GLU A 54 -13.76 -12.91 -2.58
C GLU A 54 -12.90 -11.79 -3.17
N VAL A 55 -11.64 -11.79 -2.79
CA VAL A 55 -10.65 -10.85 -3.27
C VAL A 55 -9.62 -11.60 -4.10
N LEU A 56 -9.49 -11.21 -5.38
CA LEU A 56 -8.47 -11.73 -6.28
C LEU A 56 -7.16 -10.99 -6.06
N VAL A 57 -6.06 -11.75 -6.03
CA VAL A 57 -4.72 -11.22 -5.75
C VAL A 57 -3.76 -11.64 -6.87
N CYS A 58 -3.07 -10.66 -7.43
CA CYS A 58 -2.00 -10.87 -8.39
C CYS A 58 -0.65 -10.64 -7.70
N LYS A 59 0.29 -11.57 -7.88
CA LYS A 59 1.65 -11.45 -7.38
C LYS A 59 2.49 -10.66 -8.37
N ARG A 60 3.24 -9.70 -7.84
CA ARG A 60 4.26 -9.00 -8.62
C ARG A 60 5.31 -10.01 -9.12
N PRO A 61 5.75 -9.94 -10.38
CA PRO A 61 6.78 -10.84 -10.88
C PRO A 61 8.01 -10.87 -9.97
N HIS A 62 8.61 -12.05 -9.85
CA HIS A 62 9.80 -12.33 -9.02
C HIS A 62 9.62 -12.24 -7.49
N LEU A 63 8.39 -12.17 -6.99
CA LEU A 63 8.07 -12.11 -5.56
C LEU A 63 8.77 -13.22 -4.73
N GLU A 64 8.65 -14.49 -5.12
CA GLU A 64 9.20 -15.60 -4.35
C GLU A 64 10.73 -15.53 -4.30
N THR A 65 11.37 -15.28 -5.44
CA THR A 65 12.82 -15.09 -5.54
C THR A 65 13.29 -13.95 -4.64
N PHE A 66 12.54 -12.84 -4.61
CA PHE A 66 12.83 -11.71 -3.76
C PHE A 66 12.76 -12.08 -2.28
N ILE A 67 11.64 -12.63 -1.81
CA ILE A 67 11.45 -12.97 -0.39
C ILE A 67 12.48 -14.01 0.07
N GLN A 68 12.74 -15.04 -0.71
CA GLN A 68 13.73 -16.08 -0.37
C GLN A 68 15.17 -15.53 -0.29
N THR A 69 15.50 -14.53 -1.11
CA THR A 69 16.84 -13.95 -1.15
C THR A 69 17.05 -12.87 -0.10
N VAL A 70 16.05 -11.99 0.09
CA VAL A 70 16.11 -10.80 0.95
C VAL A 70 15.67 -11.12 2.37
N GLY A 71 14.70 -12.00 2.54
CA GLY A 71 14.12 -12.38 3.83
C GLY A 71 15.14 -12.82 4.89
N PRO A 72 16.14 -13.66 4.56
CA PRO A 72 17.18 -14.05 5.51
C PRO A 72 18.17 -12.94 5.90
N LEU A 73 18.26 -11.86 5.11
CA LEU A 73 19.26 -10.81 5.30
C LEU A 73 18.84 -9.81 6.39
N PHE A 74 17.54 -9.74 6.69
CA PHE A 74 16.94 -8.69 7.51
C PHE A 74 15.97 -9.23 8.55
N GLU A 75 15.71 -8.42 9.56
CA GLU A 75 14.46 -8.51 10.31
C GLU A 75 13.34 -7.89 9.46
N CYS A 76 12.75 -8.70 8.57
CA CYS A 76 11.66 -8.27 7.71
C CYS A 76 10.35 -8.10 8.48
N VAL A 77 9.64 -7.00 8.22
CA VAL A 77 8.32 -6.74 8.81
C VAL A 77 7.36 -6.25 7.73
N MET A 78 6.22 -6.93 7.64
CA MET A 78 5.10 -6.45 6.84
C MET A 78 4.44 -5.28 7.58
N PHE A 79 4.36 -4.11 6.96
CA PHE A 79 3.65 -2.96 7.52
C PHE A 79 2.71 -2.39 6.46
N THR A 80 1.40 -2.57 6.63
CA THR A 80 0.40 -2.18 5.64
C THR A 80 -0.72 -1.34 6.24
N ALA A 81 -1.31 -0.46 5.42
CA ALA A 81 -2.51 0.28 5.78
C ALA A 81 -3.80 -0.51 5.52
N SER A 82 -3.72 -1.77 5.05
CA SER A 82 -4.87 -2.67 4.98
C SER A 82 -5.22 -3.23 6.37
N LEU A 83 -6.48 -3.65 6.55
CA LEU A 83 -6.91 -4.36 7.75
C LEU A 83 -6.32 -5.78 7.79
N SER A 84 -6.09 -6.30 9.00
CA SER A 84 -5.57 -7.65 9.23
C SER A 84 -6.42 -8.74 8.57
N LYS A 85 -7.75 -8.62 8.60
CA LYS A 85 -8.71 -9.58 8.00
C LYS A 85 -8.41 -9.94 6.53
N TYR A 86 -7.79 -9.03 5.78
CA TYR A 86 -7.33 -9.26 4.42
C TYR A 86 -5.83 -9.56 4.38
N ALA A 87 -5.04 -8.71 5.06
CA ALA A 87 -3.60 -8.75 4.92
C ALA A 87 -2.95 -10.00 5.54
N ASP A 88 -3.50 -10.56 6.63
CA ASP A 88 -2.97 -11.76 7.25
C ASP A 88 -3.08 -12.99 6.34
N PRO A 89 -4.26 -13.35 5.83
CA PRO A 89 -4.39 -14.45 4.87
C PRO A 89 -3.51 -14.29 3.64
N VAL A 90 -3.34 -13.06 3.15
CA VAL A 90 -2.43 -12.77 2.04
C VAL A 90 -0.98 -13.03 2.41
N CYS A 91 -0.53 -12.58 3.59
CA CYS A 91 0.83 -12.80 4.07
C CYS A 91 1.14 -14.29 4.21
N ASP A 92 0.19 -15.10 4.67
CA ASP A 92 0.35 -16.56 4.79
C ASP A 92 0.58 -17.23 3.44
N ARG A 93 0.02 -16.67 2.36
CA ARG A 93 0.16 -17.21 1.00
C ARG A 93 1.48 -16.81 0.33
N ILE A 94 1.94 -15.58 0.56
CA ILE A 94 3.17 -15.07 -0.09
C ILE A 94 4.46 -15.41 0.66
N ASP A 95 4.38 -15.68 1.97
CA ASP A 95 5.55 -15.98 2.80
C ASP A 95 5.36 -17.28 3.63
N PRO A 96 5.28 -18.44 2.98
CA PRO A 96 5.13 -19.72 3.66
C PRO A 96 6.35 -20.10 4.52
N MET A 97 7.50 -19.45 4.29
CA MET A 97 8.75 -19.69 5.03
C MET A 97 8.90 -18.80 6.27
N GLY A 98 7.99 -17.85 6.49
CA GLY A 98 7.99 -16.98 7.67
C GLY A 98 9.19 -16.04 7.75
N HIS A 99 9.56 -15.44 6.62
CA HIS A 99 10.57 -14.37 6.57
C HIS A 99 10.09 -13.06 7.21
N PHE A 100 8.80 -12.71 7.08
CA PHE A 100 8.19 -11.57 7.78
C PHE A 100 7.98 -11.91 9.26
N LYS A 101 8.89 -11.44 10.12
CA LYS A 101 8.89 -11.72 11.56
C LYS A 101 7.79 -11.02 12.33
N HIS A 102 7.34 -9.88 11.81
CA HIS A 102 6.23 -9.12 12.36
C HIS A 102 5.30 -8.65 11.26
N ARG A 103 4.01 -8.52 11.59
CA ARG A 103 2.98 -7.97 10.72
C ARG A 103 2.27 -6.84 11.46
N LEU A 104 2.26 -5.67 10.85
CA LEU A 104 1.62 -4.46 11.35
C LEU A 104 0.60 -4.01 10.32
N PHE A 105 -0.63 -3.81 10.77
CA PHE A 105 -1.77 -3.48 9.93
C PHE A 105 -2.19 -2.03 10.15
N ARG A 106 -3.36 -1.67 9.60
CA ARG A 106 -3.91 -0.32 9.68
C ARG A 106 -3.93 0.26 11.08
N GLU A 107 -4.22 -0.54 12.10
CA GLU A 107 -4.33 -0.10 13.50
C GLU A 107 -2.98 0.38 14.06
N ALA A 108 -1.86 -0.03 13.45
CA ALA A 108 -0.52 0.44 13.79
C ALA A 108 -0.10 1.70 13.01
N CYS A 109 -0.87 2.11 12.01
CA CYS A 109 -0.62 3.34 11.27
C CYS A 109 -1.10 4.57 12.07
N LEU A 110 -0.38 5.67 11.94
CA LEU A 110 -0.85 6.98 12.39
C LEU A 110 -1.82 7.55 11.34
N CYS A 111 -3.08 7.75 11.73
CA CYS A 111 -4.04 8.46 10.89
C CYS A 111 -3.79 9.98 11.01
N PHE A 112 -3.34 10.60 9.92
CA PHE A 112 -3.07 12.04 9.85
C PHE A 112 -3.66 12.61 8.56
N LYS A 113 -4.58 13.59 8.69
CA LYS A 113 -5.31 14.18 7.55
C LYS A 113 -5.92 13.12 6.61
N ASN A 114 -6.63 12.14 7.17
CA ASN A 114 -7.22 11.00 6.46
C ASN A 114 -6.22 10.11 5.70
N ASN A 115 -4.93 10.21 6.00
CA ASN A 115 -3.90 9.35 5.45
C ASN A 115 -3.34 8.42 6.52
N TYR A 116 -2.97 7.20 6.11
CA TYR A 116 -2.31 6.22 6.97
C TYR A 116 -0.79 6.31 6.82
N ILE A 117 -0.14 6.90 7.82
CA ILE A 117 1.31 7.07 7.86
C ILE A 117 1.93 5.97 8.73
N LYS A 118 3.02 5.38 8.25
CA LYS A 118 3.76 4.31 8.94
C LYS A 118 4.87 4.93 9.78
N HIS A 119 4.52 5.31 11.00
CA HIS A 119 5.49 5.91 11.92
C HIS A 119 6.50 4.85 12.38
N LEU A 120 7.78 4.99 12.05
CA LEU A 120 8.77 3.94 12.28
C LEU A 120 9.13 3.72 13.76
N GLU A 121 8.90 4.70 14.63
CA GLU A 121 9.18 4.58 16.07
C GLU A 121 8.37 3.47 16.76
N VAL A 122 7.19 3.11 16.23
CA VAL A 122 6.34 2.04 16.80
C VAL A 122 7.04 0.67 16.79
N LEU A 123 8.13 0.54 16.03
CA LEU A 123 8.89 -0.68 15.88
C LEU A 123 9.80 -0.97 17.08
N GLY A 124 10.13 0.05 17.89
CA GLY A 124 11.08 -0.11 19.00
C GLY A 124 12.44 -0.61 18.51
N ARG A 125 12.91 -0.09 17.37
CA ARG A 125 14.25 -0.34 16.81
C ARG A 125 14.98 0.99 16.66
N ASP A 126 16.29 0.92 16.59
CA ASP A 126 17.11 2.10 16.26
C ASP A 126 16.75 2.60 14.86
N ILE A 127 16.25 3.84 14.77
CA ILE A 127 15.75 4.44 13.53
C ILE A 127 16.81 4.44 12.42
N ASP A 128 18.08 4.59 12.77
CA ASP A 128 19.20 4.60 11.82
C ASP A 128 19.48 3.21 11.20
N GLN A 129 18.81 2.18 11.73
CA GLN A 129 18.88 0.78 11.30
C GLN A 129 17.53 0.30 10.72
N ILE A 130 16.63 1.21 10.36
CA ILE A 130 15.35 0.89 9.72
C ILE A 130 15.34 1.43 8.29
N CYS A 131 15.00 0.56 7.34
CA CYS A 131 14.65 0.94 5.98
C CYS A 131 13.17 0.66 5.74
N ILE A 132 12.43 1.60 5.14
CA ILE A 132 11.05 1.39 4.68
C ILE A 132 10.99 1.36 3.16
N ILE A 133 10.43 0.28 2.63
CA ILE A 133 10.19 0.07 1.21
C ILE A 133 8.68 0.10 1.00
N ASP A 134 8.21 1.14 0.32
CA ASP A 134 6.81 1.37 0.04
C ASP A 134 6.66 2.12 -1.28
N ASN A 135 5.57 1.89 -2.00
CA ASN A 135 5.34 2.60 -3.26
C ASN A 135 4.72 3.99 -3.05
N SER A 136 4.14 4.25 -1.87
CA SER A 136 3.38 5.46 -1.59
C SER A 136 4.17 6.46 -0.73
N PRO A 137 4.44 7.69 -1.24
CA PRO A 137 5.16 8.73 -0.50
C PRO A 137 4.57 9.09 0.87
N ILE A 138 3.24 9.04 1.01
CA ILE A 138 2.57 9.37 2.26
C ILE A 138 2.86 8.34 3.37
N SER A 139 3.13 7.08 3.01
CA SER A 139 3.42 6.01 3.96
C SER A 139 4.62 6.34 4.85
N PHE A 140 5.65 6.99 4.30
CA PHE A 140 6.88 7.33 5.01
C PHE A 140 7.07 8.84 5.21
N TYR A 141 5.97 9.60 5.28
CA TYR A 141 5.98 11.06 5.38
C TYR A 141 6.97 11.62 6.44
N PHE A 142 6.99 11.04 7.64
CA PHE A 142 7.89 11.45 8.72
C PHE A 142 9.31 10.87 8.64
N HIS A 143 9.53 9.84 7.81
CA HIS A 143 10.74 9.02 7.80
C HIS A 143 11.35 8.88 6.40
N ARG A 144 11.31 9.96 5.60
CA ARG A 144 11.79 9.96 4.20
C ARG A 144 13.26 9.57 4.06
N GLN A 145 14.10 9.95 5.02
CA GLN A 145 15.53 9.58 5.01
C GLN A 145 15.76 8.07 5.15
N ASN A 146 14.78 7.33 5.66
CA ASN A 146 14.79 5.88 5.77
C ASN A 146 14.09 5.20 4.59
N ALA A 147 13.55 5.96 3.64
CA ALA A 147 12.63 5.45 2.63
C ALA A 147 13.34 5.09 1.32
N LEU A 148 12.92 3.96 0.76
CA LEU A 148 13.21 3.52 -0.59
C LEU A 148 11.86 3.35 -1.30
N GLN A 149 11.49 4.36 -2.07
CA GLN A 149 10.22 4.36 -2.78
C GLN A 149 10.31 3.45 -4.00
N ILE A 150 9.68 2.28 -3.95
CA ILE A 150 9.61 1.38 -5.11
C ILE A 150 8.54 1.85 -6.09
N VAL A 151 8.72 1.61 -7.39
CA VAL A 151 7.69 1.91 -8.38
C VAL A 151 6.42 1.10 -8.10
N SER A 152 5.26 1.76 -8.24
CA SER A 152 3.95 1.09 -8.16
C SER A 152 3.86 0.05 -9.27
N TRP A 153 3.28 -1.10 -8.93
CA TRP A 153 2.98 -2.16 -9.86
C TRP A 153 1.48 -2.41 -9.88
N PHE A 154 0.99 -2.72 -11.06
CA PHE A 154 -0.40 -3.06 -11.31
C PHE A 154 -0.42 -4.46 -11.93
N ASP A 155 -0.43 -4.55 -13.26
CA ASP A 155 -0.66 -5.80 -13.98
C ASP A 155 0.46 -6.15 -14.99
N ASP A 156 1.55 -5.39 -15.03
CA ASP A 156 2.64 -5.62 -15.98
C ASP A 156 3.38 -6.94 -15.69
N PRO A 157 3.26 -7.97 -16.56
CA PRO A 157 3.94 -9.25 -16.36
C PRO A 157 5.45 -9.16 -16.61
N CYS A 158 5.92 -8.07 -17.23
CA CYS A 158 7.33 -7.82 -17.51
C CYS A 158 8.03 -6.98 -16.43
N ASP A 159 7.35 -6.62 -15.33
CA ASP A 159 7.96 -5.88 -14.22
C ASP A 159 9.16 -6.63 -13.65
N THR A 160 10.30 -5.96 -13.53
CA THR A 160 11.53 -6.52 -12.94
C THR A 160 11.93 -5.83 -11.65
N ALA A 161 11.13 -4.91 -11.11
CA ALA A 161 11.57 -4.01 -10.05
C ALA A 161 12.01 -4.75 -8.79
N LEU A 162 11.31 -5.82 -8.40
CA LEU A 162 11.72 -6.66 -7.27
C LEU A 162 13.08 -7.33 -7.55
N LEU A 163 13.24 -7.94 -8.72
CA LEU A 163 14.46 -8.62 -9.13
C LEU A 163 15.65 -7.65 -9.15
N ASP A 164 15.47 -6.47 -9.74
CA ASP A 164 16.48 -5.43 -9.88
C ASP A 164 16.91 -4.86 -8.52
N LEU A 165 16.01 -4.86 -7.52
CA LEU A 165 16.29 -4.34 -6.19
C LEU A 165 17.13 -5.29 -5.32
N ILE A 166 17.20 -6.59 -5.66
CA ILE A 166 17.92 -7.60 -4.85
C ILE A 166 19.40 -7.25 -4.63
N PRO A 167 20.21 -6.93 -5.66
CA PRO A 167 21.63 -6.60 -5.47
C PRO A 167 21.82 -5.37 -4.58
N TYR A 168 20.92 -4.39 -4.71
CA TYR A 168 20.95 -3.17 -3.88
C TYR A 168 20.70 -3.49 -2.41
N LEU A 169 19.68 -4.31 -2.12
CA LEU A 169 19.37 -4.70 -0.74
C LEU A 169 20.45 -5.60 -0.13
N LYS A 170 21.14 -6.43 -0.93
CA LYS A 170 22.34 -7.14 -0.44
C LYS A 170 23.41 -6.18 0.03
N GLY A 171 23.69 -5.12 -0.74
CA GLY A 171 24.63 -4.08 -0.32
C GLY A 171 24.19 -3.32 0.93
N LEU A 172 22.88 -3.05 1.06
CA LEU A 172 22.31 -2.43 2.25
C LEU A 172 22.47 -3.31 3.51
N ALA A 173 22.39 -4.64 3.37
CA ALA A 173 22.57 -5.57 4.50
C ALA A 173 23.97 -5.52 5.12
N ASP A 174 24.98 -5.22 4.30
CA ASP A 174 26.36 -5.07 4.74
C ASP A 174 26.71 -3.65 5.18
N ALA A 175 25.79 -2.69 5.00
CA ALA A 175 26.04 -1.29 5.27
C ALA A 175 25.98 -0.96 6.77
N PRO A 176 26.86 -0.07 7.27
CA PRO A 176 26.87 0.30 8.69
C PRO A 176 25.71 1.24 9.09
N SER A 177 25.12 1.94 8.11
CA SER A 177 24.05 2.93 8.30
C SER A 177 23.11 2.91 7.10
N VAL A 178 21.80 2.82 7.37
CA VAL A 178 20.77 2.87 6.31
C VAL A 178 20.79 4.21 5.61
N ILE A 179 20.69 5.29 6.38
CA ILE A 179 20.52 6.65 5.84
C ILE A 179 21.70 7.00 4.93
N ASN A 180 22.93 6.71 5.36
CA ASN A 180 24.12 6.97 4.55
C ASN A 180 24.15 6.09 3.29
N TYR A 181 23.81 4.80 3.40
CA TYR A 181 23.75 3.92 2.24
C TYR A 181 22.72 4.40 1.21
N LEU A 182 21.50 4.73 1.64
CA LEU A 182 20.46 5.26 0.77
C LEU A 182 20.88 6.57 0.08
N GLN A 183 21.66 7.40 0.76
CA GLN A 183 22.16 8.68 0.21
C GLN A 183 23.31 8.50 -0.79
N THR A 184 24.21 7.53 -0.57
CA THR A 184 25.47 7.41 -1.31
C THR A 184 25.46 6.30 -2.36
N CYS A 185 24.60 5.31 -2.21
CA CYS A 185 24.40 4.24 -3.16
C CYS A 185 23.01 4.42 -3.77
N PRO A 186 22.89 4.90 -5.03
CA PRO A 186 21.60 5.01 -5.68
C PRO A 186 21.04 3.61 -6.04
N PRO A 187 19.74 3.35 -5.82
CA PRO A 187 19.09 2.14 -6.31
C PRO A 187 18.96 2.18 -7.84
N PRO A 188 18.60 1.05 -8.48
CA PRO A 188 18.24 1.04 -9.89
C PRO A 188 17.05 1.97 -10.14
N CYS A 189 17.22 2.97 -11.00
CA CYS A 189 16.19 3.99 -11.27
C CYS A 189 14.90 3.43 -11.87
N SER A 190 14.97 2.26 -12.51
CA SER A 190 13.79 1.52 -13.01
C SER A 190 12.94 0.95 -11.87
N ALA A 191 13.54 0.70 -10.71
CA ALA A 191 12.90 -0.01 -9.62
C ALA A 191 12.50 0.91 -8.47
N ALA A 192 13.37 1.84 -8.06
CA ALA A 192 13.13 2.64 -6.86
C ALA A 192 13.86 3.99 -6.85
N ILE A 193 13.41 4.86 -5.94
CA ILE A 193 14.02 6.13 -5.59
C ILE A 193 14.35 6.11 -4.09
N ALA A 194 15.62 6.32 -3.75
CA ALA A 194 16.02 6.46 -2.35
C ALA A 194 15.79 7.90 -1.86
N GLN A 195 15.33 8.04 -0.62
CA GLN A 195 15.12 9.32 0.06
C GLN A 195 14.36 10.36 -0.80
N PRO A 196 13.17 10.01 -1.32
CA PRO A 196 12.46 10.89 -2.23
C PRO A 196 12.21 12.26 -1.61
N GLU A 197 12.37 13.30 -2.44
CA GLU A 197 11.98 14.66 -2.09
C GLU A 197 10.47 14.71 -1.79
N PRO A 198 10.02 15.60 -0.92
CA PRO A 198 8.63 15.65 -0.57
C PRO A 198 7.85 16.22 -1.76
N THR A 199 6.93 15.43 -2.30
CA THR A 199 6.11 15.84 -3.44
C THR A 199 5.19 17.00 -3.04
N SER A 200 5.11 18.03 -3.90
CA SER A 200 4.40 19.29 -3.64
C SER A 200 2.94 19.16 -3.22
N TRP A 201 2.22 18.13 -3.70
CA TRP A 201 0.82 17.87 -3.32
C TRP A 201 0.65 17.48 -1.84
N LEU A 202 1.70 17.01 -1.16
CA LEU A 202 1.67 16.73 0.29
C LEU A 202 1.56 18.01 1.15
N TYR A 203 1.89 19.18 0.57
CA TYR A 203 1.88 20.47 1.26
C TYR A 203 0.67 21.34 0.91
N LEU A 204 -0.23 20.88 0.05
CA LEU A 204 -1.43 21.63 -0.27
C LEU A 204 -2.38 21.64 0.95
N PRO A 205 -2.97 22.80 1.30
CA PRO A 205 -4.01 22.87 2.32
C PRO A 205 -5.14 21.92 1.96
N SER A 206 -5.78 21.30 2.95
CA SER A 206 -6.96 20.44 2.75
C SER A 206 -8.13 21.14 2.04
N ASP A 207 -8.08 22.47 1.92
CA ASP A 207 -9.10 23.32 1.32
C ASP A 207 -9.01 23.46 -0.21
N VAL A 208 -8.02 22.83 -0.89
CA VAL A 208 -7.91 22.79 -2.36
C VAL A 208 -8.40 21.48 -3.00
N ASN A 209 -8.99 20.56 -2.22
CA ASN A 209 -9.64 19.35 -2.76
C ASN A 209 -11.11 19.57 -3.17
N GLY A 210 -11.50 20.79 -3.55
CA GLY A 210 -12.88 21.04 -3.97
C GLY A 210 -13.13 22.43 -4.53
N VAL A 211 -12.53 22.76 -5.67
CA VAL A 211 -13.12 23.61 -6.72
C VAL A 211 -12.46 23.20 -8.04
N TYR A 212 -13.12 22.35 -8.82
CA TYR A 212 -12.95 22.43 -10.28
C TYR A 212 -13.88 23.55 -10.71
N ASP A 213 -13.33 24.57 -11.36
CA ASP A 213 -14.08 25.67 -11.94
C ASP A 213 -15.01 25.13 -13.05
N ASP A 214 -16.27 24.85 -12.70
CA ASP A 214 -17.36 24.86 -13.66
C ASP A 214 -17.84 26.31 -13.79
N GLU A 215 -17.23 27.07 -14.68
CA GLU A 215 -17.88 28.26 -15.24
C GLU A 215 -18.76 27.83 -16.42
N GLU A 216 -20.05 27.61 -16.16
CA GLU A 216 -21.11 28.03 -17.09
C GLU A 216 -22.25 28.71 -16.31
N GLU A 217 -22.70 29.82 -16.89
CA GLU A 217 -23.62 30.82 -16.35
C GLU A 217 -25.02 30.25 -16.00
N ASP A 218 -25.60 30.69 -14.87
CA ASP A 218 -26.87 31.45 -14.87
C ASP A 218 -27.32 31.88 -13.46
N VAL A 219 -27.90 33.09 -13.38
CA VAL A 219 -28.29 33.82 -12.15
C VAL A 219 -29.77 33.52 -11.75
N PRO A 220 -30.29 34.01 -10.60
CA PRO A 220 -30.66 33.26 -9.40
C PRO A 220 -32.18 33.01 -9.25
N VAL A 221 -32.61 32.28 -8.19
CA VAL A 221 -33.74 32.62 -7.26
C VAL A 221 -34.13 31.44 -6.35
N GLY A 222 -34.03 31.66 -5.03
CA GLY A 222 -35.10 31.43 -4.03
C GLY A 222 -35.44 30.02 -3.50
N ARG A 223 -35.20 29.84 -2.18
CA ARG A 223 -35.95 29.04 -1.15
C ARG A 223 -35.98 27.51 -1.39
N GLU A 224 -35.92 26.60 -0.41
CA GLU A 224 -36.23 26.55 1.01
C GLU A 224 -35.45 25.35 1.61
N GLN A 225 -35.14 25.38 2.90
CA GLN A 225 -34.42 24.30 3.60
C GLN A 225 -35.31 23.06 3.81
N THR A 226 -34.81 21.88 3.43
CA THR A 226 -35.21 20.58 3.99
C THR A 226 -33.96 19.81 4.41
N PRO A 227 -33.92 19.13 5.57
CA PRO A 227 -32.74 18.41 6.00
C PRO A 227 -32.66 17.08 5.25
N LEU A 228 -31.63 16.93 4.41
CA LEU A 228 -31.25 15.66 3.79
C LEU A 228 -30.83 14.67 4.87
N SER A 229 -31.51 13.53 4.87
CA SER A 229 -31.11 12.29 5.54
C SER A 229 -29.68 11.94 5.15
N GLN A 230 -28.84 11.68 6.16
CA GLN A 230 -27.54 11.06 5.95
C GLN A 230 -27.78 9.61 5.49
N ASP A 231 -27.71 9.38 4.18
CA ASP A 231 -27.50 8.03 3.66
C ASP A 231 -26.14 7.57 4.18
N GLN A 232 -26.18 6.60 5.10
CA GLN A 232 -25.00 5.86 5.52
C GLN A 232 -24.62 4.92 4.37
N GLN A 233 -23.78 5.40 3.46
CA GLN A 233 -23.13 4.54 2.46
C GLN A 233 -22.28 3.50 3.21
N GLN A 234 -22.67 2.23 3.14
CA GLN A 234 -21.96 1.13 3.80
C GLN A 234 -20.54 0.97 3.22
N PRO A 235 -19.49 0.81 4.04
CA PRO A 235 -18.12 0.73 3.55
C PRO A 235 -17.86 -0.62 2.86
N GLY A 236 -17.71 -0.61 1.54
CA GLY A 236 -17.39 -1.82 0.75
C GLY A 236 -15.97 -2.37 0.97
N ALA A 237 -15.61 -3.44 0.25
CA ALA A 237 -14.28 -4.10 0.30
C ALA A 237 -13.08 -3.16 0.11
N GLU A 238 -13.28 -2.03 -0.56
CA GLU A 238 -12.29 -0.97 -0.73
C GLU A 238 -11.89 -0.31 0.58
N SER A 239 -12.77 -0.34 1.60
CA SER A 239 -12.42 0.12 2.94
C SER A 239 -11.46 -0.82 3.63
N VAL A 240 -11.42 -2.12 3.29
CA VAL A 240 -10.57 -3.11 3.96
C VAL A 240 -9.15 -3.11 3.42
N ILE A 241 -9.01 -2.82 2.14
CA ILE A 241 -7.76 -2.86 1.40
C ILE A 241 -7.31 -1.43 1.19
N ALA A 242 -6.08 -1.08 1.59
CA ALA A 242 -5.57 0.25 1.25
C ALA A 242 -5.49 0.37 -0.28
N MET A 243 -6.36 1.17 -0.90
CA MET A 243 -6.34 1.40 -2.35
C MET A 243 -5.22 2.40 -2.68
N ALA A 244 -4.57 2.19 -3.81
CA ALA A 244 -3.62 3.13 -4.38
C ALA A 244 -4.27 3.44 -5.71
N CYS A 245 -4.67 4.69 -5.91
CA CYS A 245 -5.30 5.09 -7.16
C CYS A 245 -4.37 4.74 -8.32
N ARG A 246 -4.89 4.11 -9.36
CA ARG A 246 -4.22 4.15 -10.66
C ARG A 246 -4.06 5.63 -11.03
N PRO A 247 -2.96 6.04 -11.68
CA PRO A 247 -2.87 7.39 -12.24
C PRO A 247 -4.08 7.63 -13.15
N GLY A 248 -5.03 8.47 -12.71
CA GLY A 248 -6.28 8.76 -13.43
C GLY A 248 -7.59 8.33 -12.75
N GLU A 249 -7.56 7.61 -11.62
CA GLU A 249 -8.78 7.21 -10.88
C GLU A 249 -9.01 8.10 -9.64
N THR A 250 -10.06 8.92 -9.67
CA THR A 250 -10.63 9.56 -8.48
C THR A 250 -11.40 8.50 -7.69
N VAL A 251 -11.04 8.29 -6.43
CA VAL A 251 -11.86 7.51 -5.50
C VAL A 251 -13.14 8.30 -5.29
N ALA A 252 -14.25 7.84 -5.87
CA ALA A 252 -15.56 8.41 -5.61
C ALA A 252 -15.86 8.28 -4.11
N SER A 253 -16.15 9.42 -3.49
CA SER A 253 -16.49 9.60 -2.08
C SER A 253 -17.83 8.98 -1.71
#